data_AF-A0A6I1W0A3-F1
#
_entry.id   AF-A0A6I1W0A3-F1
#
_cell.length_a   1.000
_cell.length_b   1.000
_cell.length_c   1.000
_cell.angle_alpha   90.00
_cell.angle_beta   90.00
_cell.angle_gamma   90.00
#
_symmetry.space_group_name_H-M   'P 1'
#
loop_
_entity.id
_entity.type
_entity.pdbx_description
1 polymer ?
#
loop_
_entity_poly.entity_id
_entity_poly.type
_entity_poly.pdbx_seq_one_letter_code
_entity_poly.pdbx_strand_id
1 'polypeptide(L)'
;PMAAIVAGSKVSTKLEVLNSLSQICDLLIVGGGIANTFLAAAGHPVGKSLYEPDLLDTARAIAAKVNVPLPTDVVVAKQFAETAEATVKLIGDVAADDMILDIGPQTAAHFADLLKSSKTILWNGPVGVFEFDQFGNGTKVLAQ
;
A
#
# COMPACT_ATOMS: atom_id res chain seq x y z
N PRO A 1 -20.47 -5.91 -1.15
CA PRO A 1 -19.22 -5.25 -1.56
C PRO A 1 -18.12 -6.27 -1.84
N MET A 2 -17.50 -6.19 -3.01
CA MET A 2 -16.27 -6.90 -3.35
C MET A 2 -15.08 -6.00 -3.03
N ALA A 3 -14.16 -6.50 -2.21
CA ALA A 3 -12.87 -5.87 -1.98
C ALA A 3 -11.77 -6.64 -2.72
N ALA A 4 -10.82 -5.89 -3.27
CA ALA A 4 -9.59 -6.39 -3.84
C ALA A 4 -8.40 -5.82 -3.08
N ILE A 5 -7.42 -6.65 -2.75
CA ILE A 5 -6.13 -6.23 -2.23
C ILE A 5 -5.08 -6.61 -3.27
N VAL A 6 -4.43 -5.62 -3.87
CA VAL A 6 -3.37 -5.82 -4.87
C VAL A 6 -2.10 -5.12 -4.40
N ALA A 7 -1.16 -5.90 -3.89
CA ALA A 7 0.04 -5.37 -3.26
C ALA A 7 1.31 -6.02 -3.80
N GLY A 8 2.43 -5.31 -3.79
CA GLY A 8 3.68 -5.80 -4.33
C GLY A 8 4.69 -4.68 -4.58
N SER A 9 5.85 -5.03 -5.12
CA SER A 9 6.95 -4.09 -5.29
C SER A 9 6.80 -3.13 -6.49
N LYS A 10 6.01 -3.50 -7.50
CA LYS A 10 5.87 -2.72 -8.75
C LYS A 10 4.42 -2.73 -9.24
N VAL A 11 3.94 -1.58 -9.68
CA VAL A 11 2.68 -1.38 -10.40
C VAL A 11 2.76 -2.04 -11.78
N SER A 12 3.88 -1.86 -12.50
CA SER A 12 4.08 -2.34 -13.88
C SER A 12 3.77 -3.83 -14.05
N THR A 13 4.14 -4.66 -13.07
CA THR A 13 3.92 -6.11 -13.10
C THR A 13 2.50 -6.54 -12.75
N LYS A 14 1.67 -5.62 -12.25
CA LYS A 14 0.28 -5.89 -11.83
C LYS A 14 -0.75 -4.99 -12.53
N LEU A 15 -0.36 -4.26 -13.57
CA LEU A 15 -1.25 -3.31 -14.26
C LEU A 15 -2.53 -3.96 -14.80
N GLU A 16 -2.43 -5.14 -15.40
CA GLU A 16 -3.60 -5.85 -15.92
C GLU A 16 -4.58 -6.24 -14.80
N VAL A 17 -4.05 -6.73 -13.68
CA VAL A 17 -4.82 -7.08 -12.48
C VAL A 17 -5.49 -5.84 -11.90
N LEU A 18 -4.75 -4.74 -11.71
CA LEU A 18 -5.28 -3.49 -11.20
C LEU A 18 -6.38 -2.93 -12.10
N ASN A 19 -6.17 -2.91 -13.42
CA ASN A 19 -7.15 -2.44 -14.38
C ASN A 19 -8.42 -3.29 -14.34
N SER A 20 -8.29 -4.61 -14.38
CA SER A 20 -9.44 -5.53 -14.32
C SER A 20 -10.23 -5.36 -13.02
N LEU A 21 -9.54 -5.36 -11.87
CA LEU A 21 -10.18 -5.25 -10.57
C LEU A 21 -10.83 -3.88 -10.36
N SER A 22 -10.23 -2.79 -10.88
CA SER A 22 -10.81 -1.45 -10.80
C SER A 22 -12.18 -1.30 -11.50
N GLN A 23 -12.56 -2.25 -12.36
CA GLN A 23 -13.86 -2.24 -13.04
C GLN A 23 -14.93 -3.06 -12.30
N ILE A 24 -14.54 -3.92 -11.36
CA ILE A 24 -15.44 -4.92 -10.77
C ILE A 24 -15.54 -4.83 -9.24
N CYS A 25 -14.50 -4.35 -8.55
CA CYS A 25 -14.51 -4.24 -7.10
C CYS A 25 -15.06 -2.89 -6.65
N ASP A 26 -15.66 -2.85 -5.47
CA ASP A 26 -16.12 -1.62 -4.83
C ASP A 26 -14.97 -0.93 -4.09
N LEU A 27 -13.98 -1.71 -3.66
CA LEU A 27 -12.84 -1.27 -2.86
C LEU A 27 -11.56 -1.92 -3.39
N LEU A 28 -10.55 -1.12 -3.70
CA LEU A 28 -9.22 -1.58 -4.11
C LEU A 28 -8.16 -1.09 -3.13
N ILE A 29 -7.70 -1.96 -2.24
CA ILE A 29 -6.55 -1.70 -1.36
C ILE A 29 -5.27 -2.02 -2.12
N VAL A 30 -4.32 -1.07 -2.08
CA VAL A 30 -2.97 -1.23 -2.62
C VAL A 30 -1.95 -1.30 -1.49
N GLY A 31 -0.87 -2.06 -1.67
CA GLY A 31 0.20 -2.23 -0.67
C GLY A 31 1.59 -2.32 -1.29
N GLY A 32 2.63 -2.16 -0.47
CA GLY A 32 4.03 -2.16 -0.90
C GLY A 32 4.38 -1.01 -1.87
N GLY A 33 5.29 -1.28 -2.81
CA GLY A 33 5.70 -0.31 -3.84
C GLY A 33 4.56 0.17 -4.77
N ILE A 34 3.50 -0.64 -4.91
CA ILE A 34 2.26 -0.21 -5.56
C ILE A 34 1.63 0.93 -4.77
N ALA A 35 1.45 0.78 -3.46
CA ALA A 35 0.90 1.84 -2.61
C ALA A 35 1.76 3.11 -2.64
N ASN A 36 3.09 2.97 -2.63
CA ASN A 36 4.00 4.11 -2.72
C ASN A 36 3.82 4.90 -4.02
N THR A 37 3.57 4.21 -5.14
CA THR A 37 3.28 4.88 -6.42
C THR A 37 1.96 5.65 -6.35
N PHE A 38 0.93 5.10 -5.69
CA PHE A 38 -0.35 5.78 -5.50
C PHE A 38 -0.23 6.98 -4.54
N LEU A 39 0.55 6.88 -3.47
CA LEU A 39 0.85 7.99 -2.56
C LEU A 39 1.56 9.14 -3.29
N ALA A 40 2.61 8.81 -4.05
CA ALA A 40 3.31 9.80 -4.88
C ALA A 40 2.39 10.42 -5.92
N ALA A 41 1.49 9.64 -6.52
CA ALA A 41 0.54 10.10 -7.52
C ALA A 41 -0.51 11.07 -6.94
N ALA A 42 -0.84 10.91 -5.65
CA ALA A 42 -1.69 11.79 -4.86
C ALA A 42 -0.95 13.01 -4.26
N GLY A 43 0.36 13.13 -4.50
CA GLY A 43 1.17 14.28 -4.06
C GLY A 43 1.76 14.14 -2.66
N HIS A 44 1.74 12.94 -2.05
CA HIS A 44 2.35 12.70 -0.75
C HIS A 44 3.86 12.40 -0.88
N PRO A 45 4.68 12.80 0.10
CA PRO A 45 6.09 12.47 0.11
C PRO A 45 6.30 10.97 0.33
N VAL A 46 7.19 10.37 -0.45
CA VAL A 46 7.58 8.96 -0.33
C VAL A 46 9.07 8.77 -0.10
N GLY A 47 9.87 9.83 0.06
CA GLY A 47 11.31 9.75 0.33
C GLY A 47 12.06 8.86 -0.68
N LYS A 48 12.82 7.88 -0.15
CA LYS A 48 13.53 6.83 -0.90
C LYS A 48 12.73 5.54 -1.09
N SER A 49 11.43 5.55 -0.81
CA SER A 49 10.58 4.37 -0.96
C SER A 49 10.60 3.87 -2.41
N LEU A 50 10.42 2.56 -2.59
CA LEU A 50 10.27 1.97 -3.91
C LEU A 50 8.94 2.41 -4.54
N TYR A 51 8.98 3.11 -5.67
CA TYR A 51 7.81 3.48 -6.48
C TYR A 51 8.18 3.65 -7.96
N GLU A 52 7.19 3.75 -8.85
CA GLU A 52 7.40 3.91 -10.29
C GLU A 52 6.93 5.30 -10.79
N PRO A 53 7.84 6.29 -10.94
CA PRO A 53 7.48 7.66 -11.32
C PRO A 53 6.84 7.78 -12.71
N ASP A 54 7.17 6.87 -13.63
CA ASP A 54 6.58 6.85 -14.97
C ASP A 54 5.12 6.36 -14.98
N LEU A 55 4.61 5.84 -13.84
CA LEU A 55 3.26 5.30 -13.71
C LEU A 55 2.34 6.12 -12.82
N LEU A 56 2.72 7.35 -12.44
CA LEU A 56 1.88 8.21 -11.60
C LEU A 56 0.54 8.56 -12.28
N ASP A 57 0.54 8.83 -13.58
CA ASP A 57 -0.69 9.09 -14.34
C ASP A 57 -1.59 7.87 -14.39
N THR A 58 -1.00 6.68 -14.54
CA THR A 58 -1.74 5.42 -14.50
C THR A 58 -2.37 5.17 -13.14
N ALA A 59 -1.63 5.41 -12.04
CA ALA A 59 -2.15 5.30 -10.69
C ALA A 59 -3.33 6.27 -10.46
N ARG A 60 -3.21 7.54 -10.90
CA ARG A 60 -4.31 8.52 -10.87
C ARG A 60 -5.53 8.03 -11.65
N ALA A 61 -5.31 7.50 -12.85
CA ALA A 61 -6.39 6.99 -13.70
C ALA A 61 -7.12 5.78 -13.09
N ILE A 62 -6.42 4.91 -12.35
CA ILE A 62 -7.03 3.80 -11.62
C ILE A 62 -7.82 4.32 -10.41
N ALA A 63 -7.23 5.20 -9.60
CA ALA A 63 -7.87 5.78 -8.42
C ALA A 63 -9.13 6.61 -8.75
N ALA A 64 -9.25 7.13 -9.97
CA ALA A 64 -10.46 7.81 -10.44
C ALA A 64 -11.63 6.85 -10.76
N LYS A 65 -11.38 5.55 -10.94
CA LYS A 65 -12.38 4.55 -11.36
C LYS A 65 -13.01 3.78 -10.21
N VAL A 66 -12.26 3.62 -9.11
CA VAL A 66 -12.65 2.79 -7.96
C VAL A 66 -12.19 3.46 -6.67
N ASN A 67 -12.85 3.16 -5.56
CA ASN A 67 -12.40 3.62 -4.25
C ASN A 67 -11.06 2.95 -3.87
N VAL A 68 -10.00 3.76 -3.84
CA VAL A 68 -8.65 3.36 -3.40
C VAL A 68 -8.31 4.12 -2.12
N PRO A 69 -8.49 3.55 -0.93
CA PRO A 69 -8.09 4.22 0.30
C PRO A 69 -6.56 4.27 0.37
N LEU A 70 -6.01 5.45 0.65
CA LEU A 70 -4.57 5.63 0.84
C LEU A 70 -4.20 5.41 2.30
N PRO A 71 -2.98 4.92 2.59
CA PRO A 71 -2.44 4.91 3.94
C PRO A 71 -2.48 6.30 4.58
N THR A 72 -2.78 6.37 5.88
CA THR A 72 -2.71 7.61 6.68
C THR A 72 -1.44 7.67 7.52
N ASP A 73 -0.92 6.50 7.89
CA ASP A 73 0.34 6.27 8.55
C ASP A 73 1.07 5.09 7.90
N VAL A 74 2.39 5.10 8.05
CA VAL A 74 3.32 4.16 7.42
C VAL A 74 4.42 3.78 8.40
N VAL A 75 5.02 2.61 8.18
CA VAL A 75 6.25 2.20 8.87
C VAL A 75 7.41 2.43 7.92
N VAL A 76 8.39 3.22 8.36
CA VAL A 76 9.56 3.58 7.59
C VAL A 76 10.86 3.09 8.23
N ALA A 77 11.89 2.98 7.41
CA ALA A 77 13.27 2.80 7.85
C ALA A 77 14.24 3.58 6.95
N LYS A 78 15.50 3.70 7.38
CA LYS A 78 16.56 4.36 6.60
C LYS A 78 17.28 3.42 5.62
N GLN A 79 17.06 2.12 5.76
CA GLN A 79 17.69 1.09 4.94
C GLN A 79 16.78 -0.14 4.82
N PHE A 80 16.94 -0.90 3.74
CA PHE A 80 16.25 -2.17 3.54
C PHE A 80 17.08 -3.30 4.18
N ALA A 81 16.84 -3.59 5.46
CA ALA A 81 17.54 -4.65 6.19
C ALA A 81 16.69 -5.18 7.34
N GLU A 82 16.88 -6.46 7.68
CA GLU A 82 16.24 -7.11 8.83
C GLU A 82 16.61 -6.45 10.17
N THR A 83 17.75 -5.79 10.26
CA THR A 83 18.20 -5.07 11.46
C THR A 83 17.82 -3.59 11.45
N ALA A 84 17.10 -3.11 10.43
CA ALA A 84 16.72 -1.72 10.33
C ALA A 84 15.68 -1.34 11.40
N GLU A 85 15.89 -0.18 12.04
CA GLU A 85 14.94 0.37 13.01
C GLU A 85 13.66 0.84 12.30
N ALA A 86 12.52 0.31 12.73
CA ALA A 86 11.21 0.69 12.24
C ALA A 86 10.67 1.91 13.00
N THR A 87 10.22 2.92 12.28
CA THR A 87 9.56 4.11 12.84
C THR A 87 8.20 4.28 12.21
N VAL A 88 7.16 4.47 13.02
CA VAL A 88 5.83 4.84 12.53
C VAL A 88 5.78 6.34 12.27
N LYS A 89 5.25 6.74 11.11
CA LYS A 89 5.05 8.15 10.74
C LYS A 89 3.71 8.35 10.06
N LEU A 90 3.15 9.56 10.19
CA LEU A 90 2.09 10.00 9.29
C LEU A 90 2.65 10.16 7.88
N ILE A 91 1.82 9.96 6.86
CA ILE A 91 2.26 10.10 5.46
C ILE A 91 2.83 11.49 5.13
N GLY A 92 2.37 12.54 5.83
CA GLY A 92 2.88 13.91 5.65
C GLY A 92 4.28 14.14 6.21
N ASP A 93 4.74 13.26 7.10
CA ASP A 93 6.00 13.40 7.85
C ASP A 93 7.12 12.48 7.33
N VAL A 94 6.89 11.81 6.19
CA VAL A 94 7.88 10.97 5.52
C VAL A 94 9.04 11.85 5.05
N ALA A 95 10.23 11.60 5.61
CA ALA A 95 11.43 12.36 5.31
C ALA A 95 12.05 11.93 3.97
N ALA A 96 12.92 12.77 3.42
CA ALA A 96 13.55 12.53 2.12
C ALA A 96 14.42 11.25 2.08
N ASP A 97 14.93 10.80 3.22
CA ASP A 97 15.77 9.62 3.38
C ASP A 97 15.01 8.40 3.96
N ASP A 98 13.70 8.50 4.16
CA ASP A 98 12.86 7.38 4.61
C ASP A 98 12.51 6.44 3.47
N MET A 99 12.40 5.15 3.78
CA MET A 99 11.82 4.12 2.93
C MET A 99 10.58 3.55 3.62
N ILE A 100 9.40 3.64 3.00
CA ILE A 100 8.16 3.02 3.43
C ILE A 100 8.24 1.53 3.16
N LEU A 101 8.17 0.73 4.21
CA LEU A 101 8.31 -0.73 4.16
C LEU A 101 7.07 -1.48 4.67
N ASP A 102 6.14 -0.82 5.35
CA ASP A 102 4.83 -1.37 5.72
C ASP A 102 3.81 -0.25 5.89
N ILE A 103 2.53 -0.61 5.94
CA ILE A 103 1.47 0.30 6.37
C ILE A 103 1.50 0.46 7.89
N GLY A 104 1.16 1.64 8.38
CA GLY A 104 1.13 1.92 9.81
C GLY A 104 -0.06 1.25 10.52
N PRO A 105 -0.04 1.22 11.87
CA PRO A 105 -1.07 0.56 12.66
C PRO A 105 -2.47 1.15 12.46
N GLN A 106 -2.61 2.47 12.24
CA GLN A 106 -3.93 3.10 12.03
C GLN A 106 -4.51 2.68 10.68
N THR A 107 -3.67 2.69 9.65
CA THR A 107 -4.02 2.24 8.30
C THR A 107 -4.38 0.76 8.30
N ALA A 108 -3.59 -0.09 8.95
CA ALA A 108 -3.85 -1.52 9.04
C ALA A 108 -5.20 -1.81 9.72
N ALA A 109 -5.49 -1.14 10.85
CA ALA A 109 -6.77 -1.28 11.54
C ALA A 109 -7.95 -0.81 10.67
N HIS A 110 -7.81 0.36 10.03
CA HIS A 110 -8.84 0.89 9.14
C HIS A 110 -9.12 -0.05 7.96
N PHE A 111 -8.07 -0.55 7.31
CA PHE A 111 -8.20 -1.47 6.18
C PHE A 111 -8.82 -2.81 6.61
N ALA A 112 -8.44 -3.34 7.78
CA ALA A 112 -9.08 -4.54 8.33
C ALA A 112 -10.58 -4.34 8.57
N ASP A 113 -11.00 -3.17 9.07
CA ASP A 113 -12.43 -2.87 9.26
C ASP A 113 -13.20 -2.73 7.94
N LEU A 114 -12.59 -2.14 6.92
CA LEU A 114 -13.16 -2.13 5.56
C LEU A 114 -13.33 -3.56 5.03
N LEU A 115 -12.34 -4.43 5.23
CA LEU A 115 -12.39 -5.82 4.78
C LEU A 115 -13.47 -6.63 5.51
N LYS A 116 -13.67 -6.44 6.82
CA LYS A 116 -14.76 -7.10 7.58
C LYS A 116 -16.15 -6.82 7.01
N SER A 117 -16.34 -5.65 6.40
CA SER A 117 -17.62 -5.27 5.76
C SER A 117 -17.82 -5.88 4.37
N SER A 118 -16.79 -6.53 3.81
CA SER A 118 -16.81 -7.08 2.46
C SER A 118 -17.44 -8.47 2.40
N LYS A 119 -18.23 -8.73 1.36
CA LYS A 119 -18.86 -10.05 1.11
C LYS A 119 -17.96 -11.00 0.33
N THR A 120 -17.01 -10.44 -0.40
CA THR A 120 -16.02 -11.18 -1.19
C THR A 120 -14.72 -10.41 -1.15
N ILE A 121 -13.63 -11.11 -0.87
CA ILE A 121 -12.30 -10.54 -0.80
C ILE A 121 -11.41 -11.34 -1.75
N LEU A 122 -10.76 -10.65 -2.69
CA LEU A 122 -9.65 -11.19 -3.46
C LEU A 122 -8.37 -10.54 -2.98
N TRP A 123 -7.38 -11.35 -2.56
CA TRP A 123 -6.11 -10.84 -2.06
C TRP A 123 -4.93 -11.40 -2.85
N ASN A 124 -4.10 -10.51 -3.40
CA ASN A 124 -2.87 -10.83 -4.12
C ASN A 124 -1.68 -9.97 -3.68
N GLY A 125 -0.86 -10.53 -2.77
CA GLY A 125 0.45 -10.01 -2.36
C GLY A 125 0.46 -9.31 -1.00
N PRO A 126 1.61 -9.25 -0.30
CA PRO A 126 1.73 -8.63 1.01
C PRO A 126 1.72 -7.10 0.92
N VAL A 127 1.21 -6.42 1.95
CA VAL A 127 1.12 -4.94 1.97
C VAL A 127 2.38 -4.26 2.51
N GLY A 128 3.28 -5.04 3.12
CA GLY A 128 4.60 -4.62 3.60
C GLY A 128 5.67 -5.68 3.33
N VAL A 129 6.90 -5.40 3.75
CA VAL A 129 8.06 -6.30 3.67
C VAL A 129 7.97 -7.33 4.80
N PHE A 130 7.01 -8.25 4.66
CA PHE A 130 6.65 -9.23 5.68
C PHE A 130 7.77 -10.21 6.04
N GLU A 131 8.82 -10.28 5.22
CA GLU A 131 10.02 -11.06 5.47
C GLU A 131 10.82 -10.55 6.69
N PHE A 132 10.59 -9.30 7.10
CA PHE A 132 11.18 -8.70 8.29
C PHE A 132 10.08 -8.43 9.33
N ASP A 133 10.25 -8.96 10.54
CA ASP A 133 9.21 -8.93 11.59
C ASP A 133 8.67 -7.51 11.87
N GLN A 134 9.55 -6.50 11.85
CA GLN A 134 9.20 -5.11 12.10
C GLN A 134 8.47 -4.42 10.94
N PHE A 135 8.38 -5.04 9.76
CA PHE A 135 7.69 -4.53 8.56
C PHE A 135 6.61 -5.50 8.03
N GLY A 136 6.21 -6.49 8.84
CA GLY A 136 5.18 -7.46 8.49
C GLY A 136 3.84 -7.28 9.20
N ASN A 137 3.74 -6.34 10.14
CA ASN A 137 2.56 -6.21 10.99
C ASN A 137 1.30 -5.79 10.23
N GLY A 138 1.41 -4.88 9.26
CA GLY A 138 0.30 -4.51 8.38
C GLY A 138 -0.23 -5.70 7.60
N THR A 139 0.66 -6.51 7.03
CA THR A 139 0.30 -7.75 6.33
C THR A 139 -0.38 -8.75 7.25
N LYS A 140 0.12 -8.91 8.47
CA LYS A 140 -0.47 -9.80 9.49
C LYS A 140 -1.87 -9.35 9.90
N VAL A 141 -2.06 -8.06 10.18
CA VAL A 141 -3.37 -7.52 10.61
C VAL A 141 -4.43 -7.72 9.54
N LEU A 142 -4.10 -7.50 8.26
CA LEU A 142 -5.05 -7.73 7.16
C LEU A 142 -5.36 -9.22 6.94
N ALA A 143 -4.48 -10.13 7.36
CA ALA A 143 -4.66 -11.56 7.20
C ALA A 143 -5.63 -12.20 8.21
N GLN A 144 -5.93 -11.51 9.32
CA GLN A 144 -6.72 -12.00 10.45
C GLN A 144 -8.19 -11.64 10.32
#